data_AF-A0A3N6NDK9-F1
#
_entry.id   AF-A0A3N6NDK9-F1
#
_cell.length_a   1.000
_cell.length_b   1.000
_cell.length_c   1.000
_cell.angle_alpha   90.00
_cell.angle_beta   90.00
_cell.angle_gamma   90.00
#
_symmetry.space_group_name_H-M   'P 1'
#
loop_
_entity.id
_entity.type
_entity.pdbx_description
1 polymer ?
#
loop_
_entity_poly.entity_id
_entity_poly.type
_entity_poly.pdbx_seq_one_letter_code
_entity_poly.pdbx_strand_id
1 'polypeptide(L)'
;MDFIAFFLRVKGAISKRLARYTLDIPGALRTGFVRGCIVVALTGALFISSTLLRDDSELKPGRMPQCDSTFARDLLTKVVNESIAGQRGIRLLQVDEVADFAVRAPATSGEPQADARNCSAFVRTNAGKAILFFQLTWSSSKKDEVWLEITQSSL
;
A
#
# COMPACT_ATOMS: atom_id res chain seq x y z
N MET A 1 13.96 -19.98 0.25
CA MET A 1 14.82 -19.60 -0.88
C MET A 1 16.12 -19.06 -0.31
N ASP A 2 17.26 -19.67 -0.65
CA ASP A 2 18.55 -19.39 -0.01
C ASP A 2 19.21 -18.15 -0.65
N PHE A 3 19.00 -17.00 -0.02
CA PHE A 3 19.50 -15.69 -0.45
C PHE A 3 21.02 -15.66 -0.56
N ILE A 4 21.73 -16.47 0.23
CA ILE A 4 23.19 -16.53 0.24
C ILE A 4 23.70 -17.14 -1.08
N ALA A 5 23.05 -18.21 -1.54
CA ALA A 5 23.40 -18.86 -2.81
C ALA A 5 23.16 -17.96 -4.02
N PHE A 6 22.08 -17.16 -4.01
CA PHE A 6 21.82 -16.17 -5.05
C PHE A 6 22.87 -15.06 -5.05
N PHE A 7 23.20 -14.52 -3.87
CA PHE A 7 24.18 -13.46 -3.72
C PHE A 7 25.58 -13.89 -4.19
N LEU A 8 25.99 -15.12 -3.88
CA LEU A 8 27.26 -15.68 -4.35
C LEU A 8 27.31 -15.88 -5.86
N ARG A 9 26.20 -16.33 -6.49
CA ARG A 9 26.09 -16.46 -7.95
C ARG A 9 26.17 -15.11 -8.65
N VAL A 10 25.46 -14.10 -8.12
CA VAL A 10 25.46 -12.74 -8.66
C VAL A 10 26.86 -12.13 -8.51
N LYS A 11 27.51 -12.27 -7.36
CA LYS A 11 28.87 -11.78 -7.11
C LYS A 11 29.89 -12.41 -8.07
N GLY A 12 29.78 -13.71 -8.31
CA GLY A 12 30.64 -14.44 -9.26
C GLY A 12 30.44 -14.00 -10.72
N ALA A 13 29.19 -13.77 -11.14
CA ALA A 13 28.86 -13.32 -12.49
C ALA A 13 29.30 -11.87 -12.74
N ILE A 14 29.18 -11.00 -11.74
CA ILE A 14 29.63 -9.61 -11.79
C ILE A 14 31.16 -9.53 -11.83
N SER A 15 31.85 -10.28 -10.98
CA SER A 15 33.33 -10.32 -10.95
C SER A 15 33.93 -10.75 -12.30
N LYS A 16 33.39 -11.80 -12.93
CA LYS A 16 33.85 -12.27 -14.24
C LYS A 16 33.58 -11.30 -15.39
N ARG A 17 32.59 -10.41 -15.26
CA ARG A 17 32.30 -9.36 -16.26
C ARG A 17 33.15 -8.11 -16.04
N LEU A 18 33.46 -7.75 -14.80
CA LEU A 18 34.34 -6.62 -14.47
C LEU A 18 35.81 -6.88 -14.82
N ALA A 19 36.31 -8.12 -14.67
CA ALA A 19 37.68 -8.45 -15.06
C ALA A 19 37.96 -8.32 -16.57
N ARG A 20 36.92 -8.32 -17.41
CA ARG A 20 37.03 -8.18 -18.87
C ARG A 20 36.97 -6.73 -19.37
N TYR A 21 36.70 -5.78 -18.46
CA TYR A 21 36.69 -4.35 -18.74
C TYR A 21 37.67 -3.66 -17.77
N THR A 22 38.97 -3.83 -17.98
CA THR A 22 39.96 -2.82 -17.58
C THR A 22 39.77 -1.62 -18.49
N LEU A 23 38.68 -0.89 -18.25
CA LEU A 23 38.49 0.46 -18.74
C LEU A 23 39.46 1.32 -17.92
N ASP A 24 40.54 1.73 -18.57
CA ASP A 24 41.47 2.73 -18.06
C ASP A 24 40.75 4.09 -18.11
N ILE A 25 39.92 4.34 -17.09
CA ILE A 25 39.10 5.55 -16.98
C ILE A 25 39.93 6.60 -16.23
N PRO A 26 40.20 7.78 -16.83
CA PRO A 26 40.99 8.83 -16.19
C PRO A 26 40.34 9.26 -14.86
N GLY A 27 41.19 9.50 -13.85
CA GLY A 27 40.80 9.60 -12.43
C GLY A 27 39.66 10.56 -12.10
N ALA A 28 39.48 11.64 -12.89
CA ALA A 28 38.42 12.62 -12.71
C ALA A 28 37.00 12.09 -13.05
N LEU A 29 36.88 11.19 -14.02
CA LEU A 29 35.58 10.62 -14.43
C LEU A 29 35.09 9.59 -13.40
N ARG A 30 36.02 8.87 -12.75
CA ARG A 30 35.73 7.95 -11.64
C ARG A 30 35.11 8.69 -10.45
N THR A 31 35.62 9.87 -10.11
CA THR A 31 35.11 10.66 -8.98
C THR A 31 33.72 11.22 -9.26
N GLY A 32 33.46 11.67 -10.51
CA GLY A 32 32.15 12.14 -10.95
C GLY A 32 31.09 11.04 -10.95
N PHE A 33 31.43 9.85 -11.45
CA PHE A 33 30.51 8.71 -11.49
C PHE A 33 30.16 8.18 -10.08
N VAL A 34 31.16 8.08 -9.19
CA VAL A 34 30.95 7.65 -7.81
C VAL A 34 30.06 8.64 -7.04
N ARG A 35 30.28 9.96 -7.21
CA ARG A 35 29.39 10.98 -6.63
C ARG A 35 27.97 10.89 -7.19
N GLY A 36 27.81 10.68 -8.49
CA GLY A 36 26.50 10.48 -9.13
C GLY A 36 25.74 9.28 -8.55
N CYS A 37 26.40 8.13 -8.41
CA CYS A 37 25.79 6.94 -7.82
C CYS A 37 25.36 7.16 -6.34
N ILE A 38 26.16 7.88 -5.55
CA ILE A 38 25.82 8.18 -4.16
C ILE A 38 24.57 9.06 -4.07
N VAL A 39 24.45 10.08 -4.92
CA VAL A 39 23.26 10.96 -4.94
C VAL A 39 22.01 10.19 -5.34
N VAL A 40 22.08 9.34 -6.36
CA VAL A 40 20.94 8.50 -6.79
C VAL A 40 20.56 7.48 -5.72
N ALA A 41 21.54 6.88 -5.04
CA ALA A 41 21.28 5.96 -3.94
C ALA A 41 20.60 6.65 -2.74
N LEU A 42 21.06 7.85 -2.36
CA LEU A 42 20.47 8.62 -1.26
C LEU A 42 19.06 9.12 -1.59
N THR A 43 18.82 9.62 -2.79
CA THR A 43 17.47 10.05 -3.23
C THR A 43 16.53 8.86 -3.34
N GLY A 44 17.00 7.71 -3.86
CA GLY A 44 16.24 6.47 -3.86
C GLY A 44 15.88 5.98 -2.45
N ALA A 45 16.84 6.00 -1.52
CA ALA A 45 16.61 5.61 -0.13
C ALA A 45 15.61 6.54 0.58
N LEU A 46 15.73 7.85 0.38
CA LEU A 46 14.77 8.83 0.93
C LEU A 46 13.36 8.60 0.37
N PHE A 47 13.23 8.37 -0.93
CA PHE A 47 11.94 8.11 -1.55
C PHE A 47 11.27 6.83 -1.00
N ILE A 48 12.02 5.73 -0.92
CA ILE A 48 11.54 4.45 -0.37
C ILE A 48 11.16 4.58 1.12
N SER A 49 11.97 5.29 1.91
CA SER A 49 11.67 5.52 3.32
C SER A 49 10.43 6.39 3.53
N SER A 50 10.19 7.39 2.67
CA SER A 50 8.99 8.23 2.75
C SER A 50 7.70 7.49 2.39
N THR A 51 7.77 6.49 1.50
CA THR A 51 6.63 5.63 1.17
C THR A 51 6.33 4.61 2.25
N LEU A 52 7.35 4.09 2.94
CA LEU A 52 7.18 3.13 4.04
C LEU A 52 6.69 3.80 5.35
N LEU A 53 7.10 5.04 5.62
CA LEU A 53 6.70 5.77 6.83
C LEU A 53 5.28 6.33 6.79
N ARG A 54 4.63 6.31 5.61
CA ARG A 54 3.25 6.78 5.43
C ARG A 54 2.21 5.69 5.65
N ASP A 55 2.66 4.47 5.89
CA ASP A 55 1.82 3.30 6.06
C ASP A 55 1.28 3.25 7.49
N ASP A 56 0.15 3.94 7.74
CA ASP A 56 -0.64 3.76 8.96
C ASP A 56 -1.37 2.41 8.85
N SER A 57 -0.59 1.33 8.96
CA SER A 57 -1.07 -0.05 8.99
C SER A 57 -1.78 -0.40 10.31
N GLU A 58 -1.70 0.46 11.32
CA GLU A 58 -2.26 0.24 12.66
C GLU A 58 -3.35 1.27 12.99
N LEU A 59 -4.47 0.79 13.56
CA LEU A 59 -5.56 1.63 14.04
C LEU A 59 -5.08 2.47 15.22
N LYS A 60 -5.17 3.80 15.11
CA LYS A 60 -4.86 4.73 16.19
C LYS A 60 -6.14 5.07 16.97
N PRO A 61 -6.23 4.76 18.27
CA PRO A 61 -7.42 5.07 19.06
C PRO A 61 -7.80 6.55 18.97
N GLY A 62 -9.09 6.84 18.76
CA GLY A 62 -9.62 8.19 18.64
C GLY A 62 -9.33 8.91 17.31
N ARG A 63 -8.61 8.28 16.37
CA ARG A 63 -8.41 8.81 15.02
C ARG A 63 -9.03 7.89 13.97
N MET A 64 -10.01 8.42 13.23
CA MET A 64 -10.67 7.66 12.18
C MET A 64 -9.66 7.36 11.07
N PRO A 65 -9.45 6.09 10.70
CA PRO A 65 -8.55 5.74 9.61
C PRO A 65 -9.00 6.41 8.31
N GLN A 66 -8.01 6.79 7.48
CA GLN A 66 -8.28 7.29 6.14
C GLN A 66 -8.79 6.13 5.26
N CYS A 67 -9.63 6.43 4.27
CA CYS A 67 -10.14 5.42 3.35
C CYS A 67 -9.02 4.68 2.60
N ASP A 68 -7.94 5.38 2.25
CA ASP A 68 -6.81 4.85 1.49
C ASP A 68 -5.77 4.11 2.35
N SER A 69 -5.94 4.10 3.68
CA SER A 69 -5.04 3.43 4.61
C SER A 69 -5.01 1.92 4.43
N THR A 70 -3.87 1.30 4.74
CA THR A 70 -3.70 -0.16 4.67
C THR A 70 -4.67 -0.87 5.62
N PHE A 71 -4.91 -0.32 6.82
CA PHE A 71 -5.93 -0.81 7.73
C PHE A 71 -7.32 -0.91 7.07
N ALA A 72 -7.78 0.14 6.40
CA ALA A 72 -9.09 0.16 5.74
C ALA A 72 -9.16 -0.84 4.57
N ARG A 73 -8.07 -0.97 3.80
CA ARG A 73 -7.96 -1.95 2.70
C ARG A 73 -8.02 -3.39 3.19
N ASP A 74 -7.33 -3.69 4.29
CA ASP A 74 -7.31 -5.02 4.90
C ASP A 74 -8.68 -5.37 5.51
N LEU A 75 -9.28 -4.41 6.23
CA LEU A 75 -10.63 -4.58 6.79
C LEU A 75 -11.67 -4.81 5.69
N LEU A 76 -11.61 -4.04 4.59
CA LEU A 76 -12.47 -4.25 3.42
C LEU A 76 -12.28 -5.64 2.82
N THR A 77 -11.03 -6.06 2.63
CA THR A 77 -10.71 -7.39 2.08
C THR A 77 -11.27 -8.50 2.96
N LYS A 78 -11.13 -8.38 4.29
CA LYS A 78 -11.71 -9.32 5.25
C LYS A 78 -13.23 -9.37 5.12
N VAL A 79 -13.91 -8.23 5.19
CA VAL A 79 -15.38 -8.14 5.13
C VAL A 79 -15.91 -8.72 3.81
N VAL A 80 -15.27 -8.43 2.68
CA VAL A 80 -15.69 -8.98 1.38
C VAL A 80 -15.50 -10.50 1.33
N ASN A 81 -14.38 -11.03 1.82
CA ASN A 81 -14.12 -12.47 1.82
C ASN A 81 -15.05 -13.24 2.78
N GLU A 82 -15.48 -12.61 3.88
CA GLU A 82 -16.42 -13.20 4.85
C GLU A 82 -17.90 -13.00 4.45
N SER A 83 -18.18 -12.14 3.46
CA SER A 83 -19.52 -11.85 2.96
C SER A 83 -20.20 -13.05 2.29
N ILE A 84 -21.51 -12.96 2.02
CA ILE A 84 -22.26 -13.97 1.25
C ILE A 84 -21.64 -14.18 -0.14
N ALA A 85 -21.17 -13.12 -0.79
CA ALA A 85 -20.45 -13.21 -2.07
C ALA A 85 -19.14 -14.01 -1.91
N GLY A 86 -18.41 -13.74 -0.83
CA GLY A 86 -17.21 -14.47 -0.41
C GLY A 86 -17.47 -15.97 -0.24
N GLN A 87 -18.52 -16.31 0.52
CA GLN A 87 -18.95 -17.69 0.76
C GLN A 87 -19.39 -18.41 -0.52
N ARG A 88 -19.86 -17.68 -1.53
CA ARG A 88 -20.20 -18.21 -2.87
C ARG A 88 -19.01 -18.30 -3.82
N GLY A 89 -17.79 -18.02 -3.34
CA GLY A 89 -16.56 -18.17 -4.10
C GLY A 89 -16.10 -16.91 -4.83
N ILE A 90 -16.74 -15.76 -4.62
CA ILE A 90 -16.20 -14.47 -5.08
C ILE A 90 -15.04 -14.10 -4.17
N ARG A 91 -13.84 -13.99 -4.73
CA ARG A 91 -12.63 -13.62 -3.99
C ARG A 91 -12.17 -12.27 -4.43
N LEU A 92 -11.85 -11.42 -3.45
CA LEU A 92 -11.19 -10.16 -3.72
C LEU A 92 -9.72 -10.43 -4.08
N LEU A 93 -9.32 -10.07 -5.29
CA LEU A 93 -7.95 -10.26 -5.80
C LEU A 93 -7.09 -9.03 -5.56
N GLN A 94 -7.68 -7.84 -5.71
CA GLN A 94 -6.97 -6.57 -5.62
C GLN A 94 -7.93 -5.45 -5.23
N VAL A 95 -7.47 -4.58 -4.33
CA VAL A 95 -8.05 -3.25 -4.10
C VAL A 95 -7.19 -2.26 -4.88
N ASP A 96 -7.74 -1.69 -5.95
CA ASP A 96 -7.01 -0.74 -6.80
C ASP A 96 -6.96 0.63 -6.11
N GLU A 97 -8.05 1.38 -6.19
CA GLU A 97 -8.17 2.74 -5.68
C GLU A 97 -9.21 2.79 -4.57
N VAL A 98 -8.90 3.51 -3.49
CA VAL A 98 -9.82 3.77 -2.39
C VAL A 98 -9.80 5.25 -2.09
N ALA A 99 -10.97 5.88 -2.01
CA ALA A 99 -11.10 7.32 -1.84
C ALA A 99 -12.29 7.67 -0.94
N ASP A 100 -12.22 8.84 -0.29
CA ASP A 100 -13.37 9.41 0.42
C ASP A 100 -14.51 9.69 -0.58
N PHE A 101 -15.74 9.34 -0.18
CA PHE A 101 -16.93 9.49 -1.00
C PHE A 101 -17.99 10.34 -0.29
N ALA A 102 -18.25 11.54 -0.79
CA ALA A 102 -19.22 12.46 -0.20
C ALA A 102 -20.61 12.34 -0.86
N VAL A 103 -21.45 11.40 -0.38
CA VAL A 103 -22.88 11.41 -0.72
C VAL A 103 -23.69 11.94 0.46
N ARG A 104 -24.17 13.18 0.30
CA ARG A 104 -25.30 13.81 1.01
C ARG A 104 -25.45 13.48 2.51
N ALA A 105 -24.49 13.88 3.33
CA ALA A 105 -24.52 14.09 4.78
C ALA A 105 -23.13 14.66 5.14
N PRO A 106 -22.84 15.22 6.33
CA PRO A 106 -21.50 15.75 6.61
C PRO A 106 -20.53 14.58 6.79
N ALA A 107 -20.15 13.94 5.68
CA ALA A 107 -18.93 13.16 5.59
C ALA A 107 -17.82 14.19 5.78
N THR A 108 -17.25 14.21 6.98
CA THR A 108 -16.12 15.06 7.33
C THR A 108 -14.90 14.49 6.64
N SER A 109 -14.86 14.65 5.31
CA SER A 109 -13.78 14.22 4.44
C SER A 109 -12.47 14.76 5.00
N GLY A 110 -11.58 13.87 5.40
CA GLY A 110 -10.27 14.24 5.94
C GLY A 110 -10.22 14.63 7.42
N GLU A 111 -11.34 14.72 8.15
CA GLU A 111 -11.29 15.05 9.58
C GLU A 111 -10.86 13.81 10.40
N PRO A 112 -9.79 13.90 11.20
CA PRO A 112 -9.30 12.76 11.96
C PRO A 112 -10.22 12.37 13.13
N GLN A 113 -11.09 13.28 13.58
CA GLN A 113 -11.99 13.08 14.72
C GLN A 113 -13.41 12.67 14.31
N ALA A 114 -13.64 12.44 13.02
CA ALA A 114 -14.91 12.01 12.47
C ALA A 114 -15.49 10.79 13.21
N ASP A 115 -16.80 10.80 13.43
CA ASP A 115 -17.51 9.63 13.99
C ASP A 115 -17.81 8.57 12.93
N ALA A 116 -17.92 9.00 11.67
CA ALA A 116 -18.11 8.14 10.52
C ALA A 116 -17.35 8.69 9.30
N ARG A 117 -16.92 7.81 8.41
CA ARG A 117 -16.28 8.17 7.14
C ARG A 117 -16.81 7.31 6.01
N ASN A 118 -17.27 7.96 4.95
CA ASN A 118 -17.77 7.30 3.75
C ASN A 118 -16.62 7.13 2.74
N CYS A 119 -16.46 5.92 2.25
CA CYS A 119 -15.40 5.52 1.35
C CYS A 119 -15.97 4.83 0.11
N SER A 120 -15.21 4.88 -0.97
CA SER A 120 -15.43 4.09 -2.17
C SER A 120 -14.17 3.34 -2.53
N ALA A 121 -14.30 2.12 -3.04
CA ALA A 121 -13.20 1.30 -3.50
C ALA A 121 -13.49 0.70 -4.88
N PHE A 122 -12.52 0.82 -5.79
CA PHE A 122 -12.46 0.04 -7.01
C PHE A 122 -11.74 -1.28 -6.71
N VAL A 123 -12.43 -2.39 -6.94
CA VAL A 123 -11.92 -3.72 -6.59
C VAL A 123 -11.95 -4.65 -7.80
N ARG A 124 -11.00 -5.58 -7.82
CA ARG A 124 -10.99 -6.71 -8.76
C ARG A 124 -11.27 -7.98 -8.01
N THR A 125 -12.18 -8.75 -8.55
CA THR A 125 -12.50 -10.09 -8.07
C THR A 125 -12.22 -11.12 -9.16
N ASN A 126 -12.31 -12.40 -8.81
CA ASN A 126 -12.32 -13.48 -9.80
C ASN A 126 -13.54 -13.45 -10.75
N ALA A 127 -14.57 -12.63 -10.47
CA ALA A 127 -15.76 -12.48 -11.29
C ALA A 127 -15.75 -11.20 -12.16
N GLY A 128 -14.78 -10.30 -11.96
CA GLY A 128 -14.65 -9.07 -12.74
C GLY A 128 -14.20 -7.86 -11.93
N LYS A 129 -14.51 -6.66 -12.44
CA LYS A 129 -14.29 -5.40 -11.74
C LYS A 129 -15.58 -4.97 -11.05
N ALA A 130 -15.47 -4.42 -9.85
CA ALA A 130 -16.60 -3.90 -9.10
C ALA A 130 -16.25 -2.60 -8.38
N ILE A 131 -17.29 -1.86 -8.02
CA ILE A 131 -17.19 -0.67 -7.17
C ILE A 131 -17.92 -0.98 -5.87
N LEU A 132 -17.27 -0.71 -4.76
CA LEU A 132 -17.82 -0.85 -3.41
C LEU A 132 -17.92 0.53 -2.78
N PHE A 133 -19.07 0.85 -2.23
CA PHE A 133 -19.27 1.97 -1.33
C PHE A 133 -19.42 1.40 0.08
N PHE A 134 -18.66 1.96 1.02
CA PHE A 134 -18.65 1.48 2.39
C PHE A 134 -18.46 2.64 3.37
N GLN A 135 -18.90 2.43 4.59
CA GLN A 135 -18.81 3.39 5.68
C GLN A 135 -17.97 2.79 6.80
N LEU A 136 -17.00 3.56 7.28
CA LEU A 136 -16.25 3.29 8.50
C LEU A 136 -16.93 4.02 9.65
N THR A 137 -17.22 3.32 10.74
CA THR A 137 -17.79 3.89 11.97
C THR A 137 -17.07 3.36 13.20
N TRP A 138 -17.05 4.12 14.28
CA TRP A 138 -16.61 3.58 15.57
C TRP A 138 -17.66 2.61 16.11
N SER A 139 -17.26 1.38 16.45
CA SER A 139 -18.15 0.41 17.13
C SER A 139 -18.20 0.63 18.64
N SER A 140 -17.20 1.31 19.19
CA SER A 140 -16.98 1.52 20.63
C SER A 140 -16.90 3.00 20.97
N SER A 141 -17.45 3.38 22.12
CA SER A 141 -17.34 4.76 22.65
C SER A 141 -15.91 5.14 23.01
N LYS A 142 -15.02 4.16 23.19
CA LYS A 142 -13.58 4.38 23.41
C LYS A 142 -12.82 4.67 22.12
N LYS A 143 -13.47 4.55 20.95
CA LYS A 143 -12.88 4.75 19.62
C LYS A 143 -11.62 3.90 19.42
N ASP A 144 -11.66 2.66 19.86
CA ASP A 144 -10.59 1.65 19.78
C ASP A 144 -10.91 0.51 18.80
N GLU A 145 -12.12 0.48 18.24
CA GLU A 145 -12.56 -0.51 17.27
C GLU A 145 -13.41 0.17 16.17
N VAL A 146 -13.13 -0.21 14.92
CA VAL A 146 -13.78 0.33 13.72
C VAL A 146 -14.63 -0.76 13.08
N TRP A 147 -15.89 -0.43 12.84
CA TRP A 147 -16.82 -1.20 12.05
C TRP A 147 -16.80 -0.72 10.59
N LEU A 148 -16.85 -1.67 9.65
CA LEU A 148 -16.96 -1.39 8.22
C LEU A 148 -18.26 -1.99 7.70
N GLU A 149 -19.12 -1.14 7.14
CA GLU A 149 -20.37 -1.54 6.51
C GLU A 149 -20.32 -1.25 5.01
N ILE A 150 -20.58 -2.25 4.17
CA ILE A 150 -20.75 -2.05 2.73
C ILE A 150 -22.17 -1.52 2.49
N THR A 151 -22.27 -0.26 2.08
CA THR A 151 -23.55 0.43 1.87
C THR A 151 -24.12 0.18 0.48
N GLN A 152 -23.24 0.00 -0.52
CA GLN A 152 -23.64 -0.35 -1.88
C GLN A 152 -22.52 -1.14 -2.57
N SER A 153 -22.88 -2.19 -3.30
CA SER A 153 -21.93 -2.96 -4.10
C SER A 153 -22.48 -3.27 -5.48
N SER A 154 -21.56 -3.36 -6.47
CA SER A 154 -21.85 -3.95 -7.79
C SER A 154 -21.38 -5.41 -7.90
N LEU A 155 -21.08 -6.06 -6.77
CA LEU A 155 -20.71 -7.47 -6.66
C LEU A 155 -21.92 -8.39 -6.70
#